data_AF-A0A0C3QQD5-F1
#
_entry.id   AF-A0A0C3QQD5-F1
#
_cell.length_a   1.000
_cell.length_b   1.000
_cell.length_c   1.000
_cell.angle_alpha   90.00
_cell.angle_beta   90.00
_cell.angle_gamma   90.00
#
_symmetry.space_group_name_H-M   'P 1'
#
loop_
_entity.id
_entity.type
_entity.pdbx_description
1 polymer ?
#
loop_
_entity_poly.entity_id
_entity_poly.type
_entity_poly.pdbx_seq_one_letter_code
_entity_poly.pdbx_strand_id
1 'polypeptide(L)' 'MKQIGFKVTEADGSSVRFDPPAKHARPITFHRPHPDPTLTPSIIKWVGARLKRCYGWTASTFAGEME' A
#
# COMPACT_ATOMS: atom_id res chain seq x y z
N MET A 1 -2.80 6.45 -1.14
CA MET A 1 -1.50 6.59 -0.46
C MET A 1 -0.98 8.03 -0.49
N LYS A 2 -0.70 8.67 -1.64
CA LYS A 2 -0.27 10.10 -1.68
C LYS A 2 -1.23 11.05 -0.96
N GLN A 3 -2.54 10.85 -1.15
CA GLN A 3 -3.61 11.66 -0.52
C GLN A 3 -3.56 11.65 1.02
N ILE A 4 -3.01 10.60 1.63
CA ILE A 4 -2.88 10.47 3.09
C ILE A 4 -1.42 10.69 3.55
N GLY A 5 -0.63 11.42 2.76
CA GLY A 5 0.70 11.91 3.14
C GLY A 5 1.86 10.93 2.94
N PHE A 6 1.64 9.77 2.32
CA PHE A 6 2.76 8.87 2.00
C PHE A 6 3.57 9.41 0.82
N LYS A 7 4.89 9.44 0.96
CA LYS A 7 5.81 9.64 -0.17
C LYS A 7 5.88 8.35 -0.96
N VAL A 8 5.81 8.47 -2.29
CA VAL A 8 5.88 7.32 -3.21
C VAL A 8 7.18 7.41 -3.98
N THR A 9 7.96 6.33 -3.93
CA THR A 9 9.23 6.19 -4.65
C THR A 9 9.14 4.98 -5.55
N GLU A 10 9.34 5.18 -6.85
CA GLU A 10 9.61 4.10 -7.79
C GLU A 10 10.98 3.51 -7.41
N ALA A 11 10.98 2.25 -7.00
CA ALA A 11 12.22 1.54 -6.67
C ALA A 11 12.71 0.78 -7.91
N ASP A 12 13.92 0.21 -7.83
CA ASP A 12 14.47 -0.57 -8.93
C ASP A 12 13.56 -1.78 -9.30
N GLY A 13 13.50 -2.08 -10.60
CA GLY A 13 12.56 -3.02 -11.18
C GLY A 13 11.08 -2.58 -11.12
N SER A 14 10.14 -3.53 -11.15
CA SER A 14 8.70 -3.25 -11.09
C SER A 14 8.19 -3.01 -9.66
N SER A 15 8.97 -2.33 -8.82
CA SER A 15 8.70 -2.19 -7.38
C SER A 15 8.31 -0.76 -7.00
N VAL A 16 7.36 -0.61 -6.08
CA VAL A 16 6.92 0.69 -5.56
C VAL A 16 7.07 0.71 -4.05
N ARG A 17 7.76 1.72 -3.54
CA ARG A 17 7.92 1.97 -2.10
C ARG A 17 7.03 3.12 -1.65
N PHE A 18 6.39 2.93 -0.51
CA PHE A 18 5.56 3.91 0.18
C PHE A 18 6.20 4.23 1.54
N ASP A 19 6.68 5.45 1.70
CA ASP A 19 7.26 5.96 2.94
C ASP A 19 6.18 6.76 3.70
N PRO A 20 5.81 6.36 4.94
CA PRO A 20 4.75 7.01 5.71
C PRO A 20 5.15 8.39 6.22
N PRO A 21 4.18 9.31 6.45
CA PRO A 21 4.47 10.63 7.02
C PRO A 21 4.85 10.56 8.52
N ALA A 22 4.41 9.51 9.22
CA ALA A 22 4.74 9.30 10.62
C ALA A 22 6.19 8.83 10.76
N LYS A 23 7.02 9.61 11.49
CA LYS A 23 8.47 9.37 11.64
C LYS A 23 8.85 7.99 12.17
N HIS A 24 7.98 7.34 12.94
CA HIS A 24 8.23 6.03 13.55
C HIS A 24 7.61 4.86 12.76
N ALA A 25 6.81 5.15 11.74
CA ALA A 25 6.20 4.11 10.91
C ALA A 25 7.20 3.59 9.88
N ARG A 26 7.22 2.28 9.68
CA ARG A 26 8.14 1.64 8.73
C ARG A 26 7.63 1.80 7.29
N PRO A 27 8.48 2.08 6.31
CA PRO A 27 8.12 2.05 4.90
C PRO A 27 7.70 0.65 4.42
N ILE A 28 6.88 0.60 3.37
CA ILE A 28 6.42 -0.65 2.75
C ILE A 28 6.69 -0.65 1.26
N THR A 29 7.13 -1.80 0.73
CA THR A 29 7.39 -1.99 -0.70
C THR A 29 6.49 -3.09 -1.25
N PHE A 30 5.95 -2.85 -2.44
CA PHE A 30 5.13 -3.78 -3.21
C PHE A 30 5.73 -3.99 -4.59
N HIS A 31 5.70 -5.22 -5.08
CA HIS A 31 6.00 -5.50 -6.48
C HIS A 31 4.70 -5.40 -7.29
N ARG A 32 4.78 -4.70 -8.43
CA ARG A 32 3.69 -4.70 -9.40
C ARG A 32 3.57 -6.10 -10.01
N PRO A 33 2.34 -6.61 -10.18
CA PRO A 33 2.13 -7.79 -11.01
C PRO A 33 2.68 -7.56 -12.43
N HIS A 34 3.23 -8.60 -13.04
CA HIS A 34 3.78 -8.58 -14.40
C HIS A 34 3.49 -9.93 -15.09
N PRO A 35 3.17 -9.95 -16.41
CA PRO A 35 3.11 -8.81 -17.35
C PRO A 35 1.87 -7.94 -17.22
N ASP A 36 0.77 -8.50 -16.73
CA ASP A 36 -0.46 -7.76 -16.51
C ASP A 36 -0.43 -7.09 -15.13
N PRO A 37 -0.61 -5.76 -15.04
CA PRO A 37 -0.52 -5.02 -13.78
C PRO A 37 -1.80 -5.12 -12.92
N THR A 38 -2.81 -5.89 -13.32
CA THR A 38 -4.07 -6.01 -12.57
C THR A 38 -3.84 -6.72 -11.24
N LEU A 39 -4.34 -6.12 -10.16
CA LEU A 39 -4.33 -6.79 -8.85
C LEU A 39 -5.43 -7.85 -8.80
N THR A 40 -5.04 -9.13 -8.79
CA THR A 40 -5.99 -10.23 -8.60
C THR A 40 -6.52 -10.27 -7.15
N PRO A 41 -7.66 -10.93 -6.87
CA PRO A 41 -8.21 -11.01 -5.50
C PRO A 41 -7.21 -11.55 -4.47
N SER A 42 -6.36 -12.51 -4.87
CA SER A 42 -5.30 -13.06 -4.03
C SER A 42 -4.23 -12.02 -3.67
N ILE A 43 -3.84 -11.18 -4.63
CA ILE A 43 -2.87 -10.10 -4.42
C ILE A 43 -3.47 -9.01 -3.54
N ILE A 44 -4.72 -8.62 -3.78
CA ILE A 44 -5.45 -7.66 -2.95
C ILE A 44 -5.50 -8.15 -1.49
N LYS A 45 -5.83 -9.43 -1.27
CA LYS A 45 -5.85 -10.02 0.08
C LYS A 45 -4.48 -9.95 0.76
N TRP A 46 -3.39 -10.24 0.02
CA TRP A 46 -2.04 -10.16 0.56
C TRP A 46 -1.62 -8.73 0.88
N VAL A 47 -1.92 -7.77 0.00
CA VAL A 47 -1.68 -6.34 0.22
C VAL A 47 -2.40 -5.86 1.48
N GLY A 48 -3.69 -6.19 1.62
CA GLY A 48 -4.49 -5.85 2.80
C GLY A 48 -3.92 -6.44 4.09
N ALA A 49 -3.54 -7.72 4.08
CA ALA A 49 -2.92 -8.37 5.24
C ALA A 49 -1.60 -7.70 5.64
N ARG A 50 -0.80 -7.28 4.66
CA ARG A 50 0.46 -6.59 4.91
C ARG A 50 0.24 -5.19 5.49
N LEU A 51 -0.73 -4.44 4.97
CA LEU A 51 -1.10 -3.12 5.50
C LEU A 51 -1.64 -3.21 6.92
N LYS A 52 -2.47 -4.23 7.22
CA LYS A 52 -2.92 -4.52 8.59
C LYS A 52 -1.74 -4.79 9.52
N ARG A 53 -0.77 -5.61 9.08
CA ARG A 53 0.41 -5.93 9.90
C ARG A 53 1.33 -4.72 10.12
N CYS A 54 1.53 -3.88 9.10
CA CYS A 54 2.46 -2.75 9.17
C CYS A 54 1.86 -1.53 9.88
N TYR A 55 0.57 -1.26 9.67
CA TYR A 55 -0.06 -0.01 10.08
C TYR A 55 -1.37 -0.18 10.84
N GLY A 56 -1.82 -1.42 11.08
CA GLY A 56 -3.11 -1.70 11.73
C GLY A 56 -4.32 -1.44 10.83
N TRP A 57 -4.13 -1.17 9.54
CA TRP A 57 -5.22 -0.80 8.64
C TRP A 57 -6.18 -1.96 8.39
N THR A 58 -7.47 -1.66 8.41
CA THR A 58 -8.57 -2.60 8.14
C THR A 58 -9.39 -2.09 6.97
N ALA A 59 -10.40 -2.84 6.53
CA ALA A 59 -11.32 -2.36 5.49
C ALA A 59 -11.95 -1.00 5.85
N SER A 60 -12.26 -0.79 7.13
CA SER A 60 -12.79 0.47 7.65
C SER A 60 -11.83 1.65 7.49
N THR A 61 -10.52 1.42 7.45
CA THR A 61 -9.53 2.49 7.18
C THR A 61 -9.66 3.07 5.76
N PHE A 62 -10.27 2.31 4.83
CA PHE A 62 -10.50 2.72 3.45
C PHE A 62 -11.92 3.17 3.17
N ALA A 63 -12.84 2.98 4.11
CA ALA A 63 -14.17 3.57 4.04
C ALA A 63 -14.04 5.07 4.35
N GLY A 64 -13.75 5.86 3.32
CA GLY A 64 -13.90 7.31 3.40
C GLY A 64 -15.39 7.67 3.55
N GLU A 65 -15.67 8.76 4.27
CA GLU A 65 -17.00 9.36 4.38
C GLU A 65 -17.55 9.61 2.96
N MET A 66 -18.72 9.05 2.68
CA MET A 66 -19.53 9.45 1.53
C MET A 66 -20.15 10.81 1.89
N GLU A 67 -19.55 11.90 1.42
CA GLU A 67 -20.24 13.19 1.31
C GLU A 67 -20.42 13.54 -0.18
#